data_AF-A0A7V3I448-F1
#
_entry.id   AF-A0A7V3I448-F1
#
_cell.length_a   1.000
_cell.length_b   1.000
_cell.length_c   1.000
_cell.angle_alpha   90.00
_cell.angle_beta   90.00
_cell.angle_gamma   90.00
#
_symmetry.space_group_name_H-M   'P 1'
#
loop_
_entity.id
_entity.type
_entity.pdbx_description
1 polymer ?
#
loop_
_entity_poly.entity_id
_entity_poly.type
_entity_poly.pdbx_seq_one_letter_code
_entity_poly.pdbx_strand_id
1 'polypeptide(L)'
;RRLAESIPYFGRADSICTGGIATVWGSAGHAVWKPLDITDHVDDYAESTSVLAPDIPLVVGTLLARPAEVRRGGLRFPVGSRLVTYGLERPTTAMLTAAAPRPVRTVTAVRFDLLHPALPPDNEALIYTDLLRQAAIKQLGENAAGTMLGGRTSDNTPMQGGMHAHYLPVLRDRRLTGLVVWAPGVLSDKDLIALCEIRALYDYKRRVQVRVSGVGMMEQVAPEFVGPARTWCAVTPFTPARYPKKNRDEWRNFVVKEIQRELELRGRERADDVQFVGGPWTAFVRHRPSARMRGDKRQGQAHLPAEFLRLRFTQPTRGPLTLGWLSHFGLGLFAPEG
;
A
#
# COMPACT_ATOMS: atom_id res chain seq x y z
N ARG A 1 17.22 1.45 9.46
CA ARG A 1 18.28 2.44 9.73
C ARG A 1 19.66 1.88 9.39
N ARG A 2 20.17 0.85 10.07
CA ARG A 2 21.48 0.22 9.78
C ARG A 2 21.72 -0.11 8.29
N LEU A 3 20.79 -0.79 7.62
CA LEU A 3 20.98 -1.16 6.20
C LEU A 3 21.07 0.06 5.25
N ALA A 4 20.34 1.14 5.54
CA ALA A 4 20.42 2.37 4.75
C ALA A 4 21.71 3.15 5.02
N GLU A 5 22.27 3.04 6.23
CA GLU A 5 23.57 3.63 6.57
C GLU A 5 24.73 2.81 5.96
N SER A 6 24.56 1.50 5.81
CA SER A 6 25.57 0.59 5.23
C SER A 6 25.56 0.51 3.70
N ILE A 7 24.51 1.00 3.03
CA ILE A 7 24.39 0.95 1.57
C ILE A 7 24.13 2.37 1.03
N PRO A 8 25.18 3.20 0.87
CA PRO A 8 25.02 4.60 0.46
C PRO A 8 24.62 4.72 -1.02
N TYR A 9 24.74 3.66 -1.82
CA TYR A 9 24.28 3.62 -3.20
C TYR A 9 23.53 2.32 -3.48
N PHE A 10 22.30 2.41 -3.99
CA PHE A 10 21.42 1.26 -4.23
C PHE A 10 20.95 1.20 -5.69
N GLY A 11 21.92 1.35 -6.61
CA GLY A 11 21.70 1.30 -8.05
C GLY A 11 21.11 2.57 -8.65
N ARG A 12 20.94 2.55 -9.98
CA ARG A 12 20.29 3.62 -10.73
C ARG A 12 18.77 3.46 -10.67
N ALA A 13 18.05 4.51 -11.06
CA ALA A 13 16.58 4.50 -11.08
C ALA A 13 15.98 3.40 -11.98
N ASP A 14 16.72 2.95 -12.98
CA ASP A 14 16.38 1.88 -13.91
C ASP A 14 16.95 0.50 -13.50
N SER A 15 17.73 0.43 -12.43
CA SER A 15 18.32 -0.82 -11.92
C SER A 15 17.31 -1.58 -11.04
N ILE A 16 17.34 -2.91 -11.12
CA ILE A 16 16.71 -3.77 -10.12
C ILE A 16 17.78 -4.15 -9.12
N CYS A 17 17.67 -3.59 -7.91
CA CYS A 17 18.58 -3.91 -6.82
C CYS A 17 17.83 -4.70 -5.74
N THR A 18 18.49 -5.72 -5.20
CA THR A 18 18.05 -6.42 -4.00
C THR A 18 19.10 -6.20 -2.92
N GLY A 19 18.63 -5.97 -1.69
CA GLY A 19 19.48 -5.67 -0.55
C GLY A 19 18.96 -6.46 0.64
N GLY A 20 19.87 -7.13 1.33
CA GLY A 20 19.55 -7.95 2.49
C GLY A 20 20.71 -7.98 3.46
N ILE A 21 20.42 -8.32 4.71
CA ILE A 21 21.44 -8.62 5.71
C ILE A 21 21.69 -10.13 5.62
N ALA A 22 22.90 -10.51 5.24
CA ALA A 22 23.33 -11.91 5.25
C ALA A 22 24.21 -12.16 6.47
N THR A 23 23.98 -13.28 7.17
CA THR A 23 24.86 -13.74 8.26
C THR A 23 26.16 -14.33 7.72
N VAL A 24 26.13 -14.88 6.50
CA VAL A 24 27.29 -15.34 5.74
C VAL A 24 27.14 -14.82 4.32
N TRP A 25 28.12 -14.07 3.83
CA TRP A 25 28.14 -13.52 2.48
C TRP A 25 29.41 -13.96 1.74
N GLY A 26 29.23 -14.35 0.49
CA GLY A 26 30.32 -14.60 -0.46
C GLY A 26 29.90 -14.06 -1.83
N SER A 27 30.87 -13.61 -2.64
CA SER A 27 30.58 -12.88 -3.87
C SER A 27 29.89 -13.70 -4.96
N ALA A 28 29.77 -15.02 -4.82
CA ALA A 28 29.14 -15.92 -5.81
C ALA A 28 29.62 -15.69 -7.26
N GLY A 29 30.88 -15.26 -7.43
CA GLY A 29 31.47 -14.92 -8.73
C GLY A 29 31.13 -13.51 -9.24
N HIS A 30 30.28 -12.74 -8.57
CA HIS A 30 30.03 -11.34 -8.86
C HIS A 30 31.23 -10.45 -8.51
N ALA A 31 31.33 -9.32 -9.21
CA ALA A 31 32.30 -8.28 -8.89
C ALA A 31 32.05 -7.70 -7.48
N VAL A 32 33.13 -7.43 -6.76
CA VAL A 32 33.09 -6.82 -5.43
C VAL A 32 33.62 -5.39 -5.51
N TRP A 33 32.75 -4.43 -5.21
CA TRP A 33 33.07 -3.02 -5.19
C TRP A 33 33.02 -2.50 -3.76
N LYS A 34 34.07 -1.78 -3.35
CA LYS A 34 34.18 -1.21 -2.00
C LYS A 34 34.22 0.32 -2.09
N PRO A 35 33.47 1.06 -1.24
CA PRO A 35 33.67 2.50 -1.14
C PRO A 35 35.07 2.79 -0.60
N LEU A 36 35.77 3.70 -1.25
CA LEU A 36 37.11 4.14 -0.86
C LEU A 36 37.01 5.10 0.33
N ASP A 37 37.88 4.91 1.32
CA ASP A 37 38.05 5.89 2.41
C ASP A 37 39.11 6.94 2.02
N ILE A 38 39.25 8.01 2.82
CA ILE A 38 40.21 9.11 2.60
C ILE A 38 41.66 8.58 2.53
N THR A 39 41.94 7.43 3.15
CA THR A 39 43.25 6.79 3.18
C THR A 39 43.55 5.91 1.98
N ASP A 40 42.54 5.54 1.18
CA ASP A 40 42.70 4.61 0.07
C ASP A 40 43.09 5.38 -1.21
N HIS A 41 44.13 4.93 -1.92
CA HIS A 41 44.51 5.51 -3.20
C HIS A 41 43.76 4.81 -4.35
N VAL A 42 43.24 5.61 -5.28
CA VAL A 42 42.49 5.10 -6.44
C VAL A 42 43.34 4.15 -7.30
N ASP A 43 44.65 4.40 -7.34
CA ASP A 43 45.62 3.61 -8.12
C ASP A 43 45.83 2.18 -7.58
N ASP A 44 45.38 1.89 -6.35
CA ASP A 44 45.44 0.56 -5.75
C ASP A 44 44.36 -0.40 -6.31
N TYR A 45 43.44 0.12 -7.14
CA TYR A 45 42.30 -0.61 -7.69
C TYR A 45 42.37 -0.69 -9.21
N ALA A 46 42.08 -1.88 -9.76
CA ALA A 46 42.09 -2.12 -11.20
C ALA A 46 41.07 -1.26 -11.97
N GLU A 47 39.96 -0.92 -11.32
CA GLU A 47 38.94 -0.01 -11.84
C GLU A 47 38.37 0.81 -10.68
N SER A 48 38.01 2.06 -10.95
CA SER A 48 37.28 2.89 -10.00
C SER A 48 36.13 3.65 -10.68
N THR A 49 35.09 3.93 -9.92
CA THR A 49 33.94 4.71 -10.38
C THR A 49 33.41 5.59 -9.27
N SER A 50 32.86 6.75 -9.60
CA SER A 50 32.27 7.66 -8.61
C SER A 50 30.76 7.70 -8.79
N VAL A 51 30.04 7.42 -7.71
CA VAL A 51 28.57 7.45 -7.66
C VAL A 51 28.10 8.54 -6.72
N LEU A 52 26.98 9.17 -7.06
CA LEU A 52 26.34 10.15 -6.20
C LEU A 52 25.53 9.44 -5.12
N ALA A 53 25.90 9.64 -3.86
CA ALA A 53 25.22 9.07 -2.70
C ALA A 53 24.63 10.16 -1.80
N PRO A 54 23.55 9.89 -1.06
CA PRO A 54 23.02 10.82 -0.08
C PRO A 54 23.87 10.84 1.20
N ASP A 55 23.91 12.00 1.85
CA ASP A 55 24.43 12.15 3.19
C ASP A 55 23.43 11.68 4.25
N ILE A 56 23.96 11.32 5.42
CA ILE A 56 23.18 10.95 6.60
C ILE A 56 23.16 12.16 7.55
N PRO A 57 22.01 12.53 8.12
CA PRO A 57 20.70 11.88 8.00
C PRO A 57 20.05 12.08 6.63
N LEU A 58 19.41 11.03 6.12
CA LEU A 58 18.72 11.06 4.83
C LEU A 58 17.63 12.12 4.82
N VAL A 59 17.72 13.05 3.86
CA VAL A 59 16.66 14.03 3.59
C VAL A 59 15.79 13.51 2.45
N VAL A 60 14.62 12.96 2.78
CA VAL A 60 13.70 12.34 1.80
C VAL A 60 13.34 13.30 0.67
N GLY A 61 13.16 14.59 0.95
CA GLY A 61 12.90 15.61 -0.08
C GLY A 61 14.00 15.67 -1.15
N THR A 62 15.26 15.62 -0.73
CA THR A 62 16.42 15.59 -1.63
C THR A 62 16.47 14.30 -2.45
N LEU A 63 16.24 13.14 -1.83
CA LEU A 63 16.26 11.84 -2.52
C LEU A 63 15.26 11.74 -3.67
N LEU A 64 14.20 12.54 -3.61
CA LEU A 64 13.12 12.56 -4.59
C LEU A 64 13.26 13.68 -5.63
N ALA A 65 14.28 14.55 -5.50
CA ALA A 65 14.46 15.68 -6.38
C ALA A 65 14.73 15.20 -7.81
N ARG A 66 13.94 15.68 -8.77
CA ARG A 66 14.19 15.38 -10.19
C ARG A 66 15.42 16.17 -10.66
N PRO A 67 16.24 15.65 -11.59
CA PRO A 67 17.38 16.39 -12.12
C PRO A 67 17.03 17.78 -12.65
N ALA A 68 15.84 17.94 -13.24
CA ALA A 68 15.34 19.23 -13.71
C ALA A 68 15.07 20.23 -12.57
N GLU A 69 14.63 19.77 -11.41
CA GLU A 69 14.36 20.61 -10.23
C GLU A 69 15.67 21.09 -9.59
N VAL A 70 16.64 20.19 -9.48
CA VAL A 70 17.99 20.49 -8.95
C VAL A 70 18.65 21.57 -9.79
N ARG A 71 18.63 21.40 -11.13
CA ARG A 71 19.21 22.37 -12.08
C ARG A 71 18.49 23.71 -12.06
N ARG A 72 17.15 23.72 -11.94
CA ARG A 72 16.37 24.96 -11.83
C ARG A 72 16.74 25.75 -10.57
N GLY A 73 17.12 25.06 -9.50
CA GLY A 73 17.65 25.68 -8.28
C GLY A 73 19.11 26.13 -8.36
N GLY A 74 19.76 26.04 -9.53
CA GLY A 74 21.16 26.43 -9.71
C GLY A 74 22.18 25.44 -9.14
N LEU A 75 21.74 24.26 -8.71
CA LEU A 75 22.60 23.24 -8.10
C LEU A 75 23.05 22.21 -9.13
N ARG A 76 24.30 21.73 -8.99
CA ARG A 76 24.82 20.62 -9.79
C ARG A 76 24.34 19.26 -9.27
N PHE A 77 24.25 19.13 -7.96
CA PHE A 77 23.80 17.93 -7.25
C PHE A 77 22.74 18.30 -6.20
N PRO A 78 21.83 17.37 -5.85
CA PRO A 78 20.88 17.58 -4.75
C PRO A 78 21.59 17.94 -3.43
N VAL A 79 20.98 18.81 -2.62
CA VAL A 79 21.53 19.21 -1.31
C VAL A 79 21.63 18.01 -0.36
N GLY A 80 22.79 17.78 0.26
CA GLY A 80 23.01 16.59 1.09
C GLY A 80 23.26 15.34 0.26
N SER A 81 24.01 15.51 -0.85
CA SER A 81 24.59 14.42 -1.60
C SER A 81 26.09 14.67 -1.79
N ARG A 82 26.85 13.58 -1.83
CA ARG A 82 28.30 13.56 -2.04
C ARG A 82 28.68 12.52 -3.07
N LEU A 83 29.81 12.73 -3.74
CA LEU A 83 30.41 11.69 -4.57
C LEU A 83 31.13 10.68 -3.67
N VAL A 84 30.87 9.41 -3.93
CA VAL A 84 31.54 8.29 -3.28
C VAL A 84 32.25 7.50 -4.35
N THR A 85 33.57 7.43 -4.24
CA THR A 85 34.38 6.62 -5.14
C THR A 85 34.35 5.17 -4.66
N TYR A 86 34.14 4.26 -5.59
CA TYR A 86 34.21 2.82 -5.39
C TYR A 86 35.37 2.26 -6.19
N GLY A 87 36.18 1.42 -5.56
CA GLY A 87 37.21 0.63 -6.21
C GLY A 87 36.76 -0.81 -6.40
N LEU A 88 37.13 -1.40 -7.55
CA LEU A 88 36.91 -2.81 -7.84
C LEU A 88 37.93 -3.66 -7.07
N GLU A 89 37.51 -4.28 -5.97
CA GLU A 89 38.37 -5.16 -5.16
C GLU A 89 38.55 -6.52 -5.85
N ARG A 90 37.47 -7.06 -6.42
CA ARG A 90 37.49 -8.36 -7.11
C ARG A 90 36.68 -8.28 -8.39
N PRO A 91 37.26 -8.64 -9.55
CA PRO A 91 36.54 -8.68 -10.81
C PRO A 91 35.50 -9.80 -10.81
N THR A 92 34.49 -9.66 -11.67
CA THR A 92 33.50 -10.73 -11.89
C THR A 92 34.21 -11.93 -12.52
N THR A 93 33.98 -13.11 -11.95
CA THR A 93 34.35 -14.40 -12.53
C THR A 93 33.12 -15.15 -13.03
N ALA A 94 31.92 -14.71 -12.64
CA ALA A 94 30.66 -15.17 -13.20
C ALA A 94 30.52 -14.67 -14.64
N MET A 95 30.25 -15.59 -15.56
CA MET A 95 29.75 -15.22 -16.89
C MET A 95 28.40 -14.54 -16.72
N LEU A 96 28.20 -13.42 -17.41
CA LEU A 96 26.89 -12.77 -17.52
C LEU A 96 25.95 -13.72 -18.26
N THR A 97 25.26 -14.59 -17.53
CA THR A 97 24.15 -15.36 -18.09
C THR A 97 23.07 -14.36 -18.47
N ALA A 98 22.55 -14.47 -19.71
CA ALA A 98 21.42 -13.67 -20.16
C ALA A 98 20.36 -13.65 -19.06
N ALA A 99 19.88 -12.45 -18.71
CA ALA A 99 18.87 -12.30 -17.68
C ALA A 99 17.72 -13.27 -17.98
N ALA A 100 17.39 -14.14 -17.03
CA ALA A 100 16.27 -15.05 -17.17
C ALA A 100 15.03 -14.25 -17.61
N PRO A 101 14.19 -14.78 -18.52
CA PRO A 101 13.01 -14.08 -18.97
C PRO A 101 12.23 -13.59 -17.76
N ARG A 102 11.95 -12.28 -17.76
CA ARG A 102 11.33 -11.59 -16.63
C ARG A 102 10.02 -12.30 -16.31
N PRO A 103 9.85 -12.89 -15.13
CA PRO A 103 8.55 -13.46 -14.78
C PRO A 103 7.50 -12.35 -14.89
N VAL A 104 6.34 -12.68 -15.45
CA VAL A 104 5.23 -11.73 -15.58
C VAL A 104 4.95 -11.18 -14.18
N ARG A 105 5.12 -9.87 -14.01
CA ARG A 105 4.91 -9.20 -12.72
C ARG A 105 3.44 -9.23 -12.38
N THR A 106 3.04 -10.16 -11.51
CA THR A 106 1.71 -10.17 -10.93
C THR A 106 1.65 -9.13 -9.80
N VAL A 107 1.26 -7.90 -10.14
CA VAL A 107 1.06 -6.84 -9.15
C VAL A 107 -0.42 -6.78 -8.79
N THR A 108 -0.76 -7.07 -7.55
CA THR A 108 -2.15 -6.99 -7.04
C THR A 108 -2.32 -5.89 -6.01
N ALA A 109 -1.22 -5.31 -5.51
CA ALA A 109 -1.29 -4.28 -4.49
C ALA A 109 -0.15 -3.24 -4.55
N VAL A 110 -0.47 -2.03 -4.11
CA VAL A 110 0.46 -0.91 -3.94
C VAL A 110 0.27 -0.29 -2.55
N ARG A 111 1.34 -0.25 -1.75
CA ARG A 111 1.36 0.35 -0.40
C ARG A 111 1.84 1.79 -0.48
N PHE A 112 1.19 2.65 0.28
CA PHE A 112 1.54 4.04 0.51
C PHE A 112 1.81 4.30 1.98
N ASP A 113 2.92 4.98 2.31
CA ASP A 113 3.17 5.50 3.65
C ASP A 113 2.76 6.97 3.74
N LEU A 114 2.19 7.37 4.88
CA LEU A 114 1.85 8.76 5.15
C LEU A 114 3.08 9.49 5.71
N LEU A 115 3.47 10.57 5.03
CA LEU A 115 4.55 11.45 5.46
C LEU A 115 3.94 12.69 6.12
N HIS A 116 3.55 12.57 7.39
CA HIS A 116 3.02 13.69 8.17
C HIS A 116 3.47 13.61 9.64
N PRO A 117 3.94 14.71 10.27
CA PRO A 117 4.37 14.70 11.66
C PRO A 117 3.26 14.29 12.64
N ALA A 118 2.02 14.70 12.34
CA ALA A 118 0.83 14.33 13.10
C ALA A 118 -0.06 13.38 12.27
N LEU A 119 0.08 12.08 12.50
CA LEU A 119 -0.70 11.09 11.74
C LEU A 119 -2.21 11.22 12.04
N PRO A 120 -3.08 11.08 11.01
CA PRO A 120 -4.53 11.13 11.22
C PRO A 120 -5.01 10.04 12.18
N PRO A 121 -6.08 10.28 12.95
CA PRO A 121 -6.68 9.25 13.78
C PRO A 121 -7.33 8.14 12.93
N ASP A 122 -7.39 6.93 13.50
CA ASP A 122 -8.02 5.73 12.89
C ASP A 122 -9.45 5.97 12.42
N ASN A 123 -10.21 6.74 13.20
CA ASN A 123 -11.61 7.03 12.94
C ASN A 123 -11.85 7.92 11.71
N GLU A 124 -10.81 8.57 11.16
CA GLU A 124 -10.85 9.32 9.89
C GLU A 124 -10.37 8.50 8.68
N ALA A 125 -9.96 7.23 8.86
CA ALA A 125 -9.36 6.40 7.81
C ALA A 125 -10.10 6.42 6.46
N LEU A 126 -11.44 6.36 6.48
CA LEU A 126 -12.27 6.36 5.27
C LEU A 126 -12.11 7.64 4.43
N ILE A 127 -11.83 8.79 5.07
CA ILE A 127 -11.56 10.03 4.34
C ILE A 127 -10.34 9.83 3.46
N TYR A 128 -9.26 9.30 4.01
CA TYR A 128 -7.98 9.14 3.32
C TYR A 128 -8.02 8.07 2.24
N THR A 129 -8.77 6.98 2.44
CA THR A 129 -8.99 5.97 1.39
C THR A 129 -9.82 6.54 0.23
N ASP A 130 -10.86 7.36 0.49
CA ASP A 130 -11.61 8.05 -0.56
C ASP A 130 -10.79 9.14 -1.27
N LEU A 131 -9.89 9.84 -0.56
CA LEU A 131 -8.93 10.78 -1.18
C LEU A 131 -7.93 10.04 -2.07
N LEU A 132 -7.43 8.89 -1.65
CA LEU A 132 -6.52 8.08 -2.47
C LEU A 132 -7.20 7.59 -3.75
N ARG A 133 -8.46 7.12 -3.66
CA ARG A 133 -9.25 6.79 -4.85
C ARG A 133 -9.43 7.98 -5.78
N GLN A 134 -9.75 9.15 -5.24
CA GLN A 134 -9.88 10.37 -6.06
C GLN A 134 -8.58 10.73 -6.77
N ALA A 135 -7.45 10.66 -6.05
CA ALA A 135 -6.13 10.92 -6.63
C ALA A 135 -5.81 9.92 -7.75
N ALA A 136 -6.08 8.63 -7.55
CA ALA A 136 -5.89 7.59 -8.55
C ALA A 136 -6.73 7.83 -9.82
N ILE A 137 -8.03 8.12 -9.65
CA ILE A 137 -8.93 8.41 -10.78
C ILE A 137 -8.50 9.69 -11.50
N LYS A 138 -8.11 10.73 -10.76
CA LYS A 138 -7.60 11.98 -11.34
C LYS A 138 -6.35 11.73 -12.18
N GLN A 139 -5.43 10.89 -11.70
CA GLN A 139 -4.20 10.58 -12.41
C GLN A 139 -4.43 9.73 -13.66
N LEU A 140 -5.45 8.85 -13.65
CA LEU A 140 -5.85 8.10 -14.84
C LEU A 140 -6.43 9.02 -15.93
N GLY A 141 -7.15 10.08 -15.56
CA GLY A 141 -7.75 11.01 -16.53
C GLY A 141 -8.66 10.29 -17.53
N GLU A 142 -8.42 10.49 -18.82
CA GLU A 142 -9.17 9.83 -19.91
C GLU A 142 -8.99 8.31 -19.93
N ASN A 143 -7.92 7.78 -19.31
CA ASN A 143 -7.64 6.35 -19.24
C ASN A 143 -8.43 5.61 -18.13
N ALA A 144 -9.34 6.31 -17.45
CA ALA A 144 -10.12 5.77 -16.34
C ALA A 144 -11.17 4.71 -16.75
N ALA A 145 -11.47 4.56 -18.05
CA ALA A 145 -12.36 3.51 -18.52
C ALA A 145 -11.72 2.12 -18.36
N GLY A 146 -12.51 1.14 -17.92
CA GLY A 146 -12.10 -0.26 -17.80
C GLY A 146 -11.02 -0.54 -16.74
N THR A 147 -10.81 0.36 -15.77
CA THR A 147 -9.87 0.13 -14.65
C THR A 147 -10.57 -0.39 -13.39
N MET A 148 -9.90 -1.33 -12.73
CA MET A 148 -10.27 -1.79 -11.38
C MET A 148 -10.19 -0.67 -10.34
N LEU A 149 -9.36 0.36 -10.53
CA LEU A 149 -9.22 1.47 -9.58
C LEU A 149 -10.51 2.29 -9.45
N GLY A 150 -11.22 2.46 -10.56
CA GLY A 150 -12.49 3.18 -10.64
C GLY A 150 -13.72 2.32 -10.34
N GLY A 151 -13.61 1.01 -10.58
CA GLY A 151 -14.73 0.06 -10.47
C GLY A 151 -15.77 0.20 -11.58
N ARG A 152 -15.34 0.69 -12.75
CA ARG A 152 -16.18 0.80 -13.95
C ARG A 152 -15.52 0.07 -15.12
N THR A 153 -16.34 -0.63 -15.90
CA THR A 153 -15.95 -1.27 -17.15
C THR A 153 -15.61 -0.23 -18.23
N SER A 154 -15.11 -0.68 -19.38
CA SER A 154 -14.91 0.17 -20.57
C SER A 154 -16.20 0.83 -21.02
N ASP A 155 -17.33 0.16 -20.83
CA ASP A 155 -18.67 0.63 -21.21
C ASP A 155 -19.31 1.51 -20.13
N ASN A 156 -18.50 1.98 -19.16
CA ASN A 156 -18.91 2.83 -18.05
C ASN A 156 -19.98 2.21 -17.12
N THR A 157 -20.10 0.87 -17.13
CA THR A 157 -20.99 0.13 -16.21
C THR A 157 -20.24 -0.27 -14.94
N PRO A 158 -20.91 -0.38 -13.78
CA PRO A 158 -20.26 -0.87 -12.55
C PRO A 158 -19.69 -2.29 -12.74
N MET A 159 -18.45 -2.51 -12.33
CA MET A 159 -17.86 -3.85 -12.37
C MET A 159 -18.60 -4.79 -11.43
N GLN A 160 -18.96 -5.97 -11.93
CA GLN A 160 -19.65 -7.01 -11.18
C GLN A 160 -18.68 -7.89 -10.38
N GLY A 161 -19.21 -8.61 -9.39
CA GLY A 161 -18.44 -9.63 -8.65
C GLY A 161 -17.32 -9.09 -7.77
N GLY A 162 -17.34 -7.81 -7.38
CA GLY A 162 -16.31 -7.24 -6.50
C GLY A 162 -14.95 -7.05 -7.18
N MET A 163 -14.89 -7.09 -8.52
CA MET A 163 -13.67 -6.97 -9.33
C MET A 163 -13.09 -5.54 -9.37
N HIS A 164 -13.13 -4.81 -8.25
CA HIS A 164 -12.62 -3.45 -8.16
C HIS A 164 -11.74 -3.25 -6.93
N ALA A 165 -10.86 -2.27 -7.02
CA ALA A 165 -9.85 -2.04 -6.02
C ALA A 165 -10.47 -1.65 -4.67
N HIS A 166 -9.87 -2.20 -3.63
CA HIS A 166 -10.06 -1.77 -2.25
C HIS A 166 -8.95 -0.82 -1.86
N TYR A 167 -9.33 0.24 -1.17
CA TYR A 167 -8.47 1.24 -0.59
C TYR A 167 -8.50 1.01 0.92
N LEU A 168 -7.46 0.38 1.45
CA LEU A 168 -7.38 -0.13 2.81
C LEU A 168 -6.49 0.75 3.69
N PRO A 169 -6.91 1.10 4.91
CA PRO A 169 -6.06 1.82 5.85
C PRO A 169 -5.09 0.88 6.56
N VAL A 170 -3.85 1.32 6.70
CA VAL A 170 -2.86 0.71 7.60
C VAL A 170 -2.88 1.47 8.93
N LEU A 171 -3.30 0.79 9.98
CA LEU A 171 -3.48 1.38 11.31
C LEU A 171 -2.42 0.87 12.28
N ARG A 172 -1.86 1.77 13.09
CA ARG A 172 -1.00 1.43 14.23
C ARG A 172 -1.31 2.40 15.37
N ASP A 173 -1.49 1.90 16.59
CA ASP A 173 -1.75 2.72 17.78
C ASP A 173 -2.87 3.76 17.58
N ARG A 174 -3.97 3.33 16.95
CA ARG A 174 -5.13 4.19 16.60
C ARG A 174 -4.82 5.36 15.67
N ARG A 175 -3.73 5.25 14.89
CA ARG A 175 -3.31 6.22 13.89
C ARG A 175 -3.20 5.59 12.52
N LEU A 176 -3.55 6.36 11.50
CA LEU A 176 -3.36 6.01 10.10
C LEU A 176 -1.88 6.23 9.73
N THR A 177 -1.14 5.14 9.53
CA THR A 177 0.29 5.17 9.17
C THR A 177 0.51 5.02 7.67
N GLY A 178 -0.42 4.38 6.98
CA GLY A 178 -0.32 4.08 5.56
C GLY A 178 -1.67 3.73 4.94
N LEU A 179 -1.65 3.49 3.64
CA LEU A 179 -2.79 3.06 2.84
C LEU A 179 -2.33 1.95 1.89
N VAL A 180 -3.22 1.06 1.51
CA VAL A 180 -2.96 0.03 0.50
C VAL A 180 -4.06 0.07 -0.54
N VAL A 181 -3.67 0.12 -1.81
CA VAL A 181 -4.58 -0.16 -2.92
C VAL A 181 -4.40 -1.62 -3.27
N TRP A 182 -5.44 -2.43 -3.08
CA TRP A 182 -5.45 -3.85 -3.42
C TRP A 182 -6.54 -4.11 -4.45
N ALA A 183 -6.24 -4.86 -5.51
CA ALA A 183 -7.23 -5.35 -6.46
C ALA A 183 -7.28 -6.89 -6.41
N PRO A 184 -8.48 -7.50 -6.54
CA PRO A 184 -8.59 -8.97 -6.67
C PRO A 184 -7.89 -9.52 -7.92
N GLY A 185 -7.67 -8.70 -8.94
CA GLY A 185 -6.94 -9.03 -10.17
C GLY A 185 -5.59 -8.31 -10.31
N VAL A 186 -4.92 -8.55 -11.43
CA VAL A 186 -3.63 -7.92 -11.75
C VAL A 186 -3.83 -6.48 -12.19
N LEU A 187 -3.16 -5.55 -11.51
CA LEU A 187 -3.12 -4.13 -11.87
C LEU A 187 -2.41 -3.95 -13.22
N SER A 188 -3.02 -3.18 -14.11
CA SER A 188 -2.44 -2.87 -15.41
C SER A 188 -1.32 -1.83 -15.31
N ASP A 189 -0.46 -1.71 -16.32
CA ASP A 189 0.62 -0.72 -16.33
C ASP A 189 0.11 0.72 -16.14
N LYS A 190 -1.03 1.06 -16.76
CA LYS A 190 -1.67 2.38 -16.56
C LYS A 190 -2.12 2.60 -15.12
N ASP A 191 -2.60 1.56 -14.44
CA ASP A 191 -2.98 1.65 -13.02
C ASP A 191 -1.75 1.85 -12.14
N LEU A 192 -0.67 1.12 -12.43
CA LEU A 192 0.59 1.24 -11.71
C LEU A 192 1.22 2.62 -11.89
N ILE A 193 1.27 3.14 -13.12
CA ILE A 193 1.75 4.50 -13.40
C ILE A 193 0.88 5.51 -12.64
N ALA A 194 -0.45 5.37 -12.69
CA ALA A 194 -1.34 6.30 -12.02
C ALA A 194 -1.14 6.30 -10.49
N LEU A 195 -1.00 5.13 -9.86
CA LEU A 195 -0.72 5.02 -8.43
C LEU A 195 0.67 5.57 -8.07
N CYS A 196 1.69 5.25 -8.88
CA CYS A 196 3.06 5.67 -8.67
C CYS A 196 3.32 7.16 -8.88
N GLU A 197 2.41 7.92 -9.50
CA GLU A 197 2.51 9.37 -9.62
C GLU A 197 1.84 10.13 -8.46
N ILE A 198 1.09 9.45 -7.59
CA ILE A 198 0.46 10.09 -6.43
C ILE A 198 1.54 10.49 -5.41
N ARG A 199 1.57 11.79 -5.05
CA ARG A 199 2.52 12.37 -4.09
C ARG A 199 1.86 13.00 -2.86
N ALA A 200 0.58 13.31 -2.96
CA ALA A 200 -0.17 13.91 -1.88
C ALA A 200 -1.66 13.62 -2.03
N LEU A 201 -2.34 13.52 -0.90
CA LEU A 201 -3.78 13.46 -0.78
C LEU A 201 -4.25 14.80 -0.22
N TYR A 202 -5.25 15.40 -0.86
CA TYR A 202 -5.76 16.68 -0.40
C TYR A 202 -7.26 16.83 -0.68
N ASP A 203 -7.91 17.53 0.24
CA ASP A 203 -9.21 18.17 0.04
C ASP A 203 -9.10 19.65 0.43
N TYR A 204 -10.24 20.32 0.57
CA TYR A 204 -10.29 21.72 0.98
C TYR A 204 -9.84 21.98 2.42
N LYS A 205 -9.66 20.94 3.26
CA LYS A 205 -9.23 21.05 4.67
C LYS A 205 -7.88 20.40 4.96
N ARG A 206 -7.44 19.45 4.12
CA ARG A 206 -6.34 18.53 4.42
C ARG A 206 -5.36 18.51 3.26
N ARG A 207 -4.08 18.41 3.59
CA ARG A 207 -3.02 18.06 2.64
C ARG A 207 -2.01 17.16 3.34
N VAL A 208 -1.96 15.89 2.93
CA VAL A 208 -1.05 14.89 3.48
C VAL A 208 -0.17 14.36 2.37
N GLN A 209 1.14 14.38 2.59
CA GLN A 209 2.08 13.76 1.64
C GLN A 209 2.02 12.25 1.79
N VAL A 210 2.04 11.54 0.67
CA VAL A 210 2.07 10.07 0.63
C VAL A 210 3.16 9.59 -0.32
N ARG A 211 3.74 8.42 -0.06
CA ARG A 211 4.74 7.82 -0.95
C ARG A 211 4.46 6.35 -1.12
N VAL A 212 4.65 5.85 -2.34
CA VAL A 212 4.67 4.41 -2.59
C VAL A 212 5.85 3.81 -1.83
N SER A 213 5.56 2.88 -0.93
CA SER A 213 6.53 2.15 -0.11
C SER A 213 6.62 0.67 -0.49
N GLY A 214 5.68 0.16 -1.31
CA GLY A 214 5.72 -1.20 -1.82
C GLY A 214 4.83 -1.39 -3.05
N VAL A 215 5.28 -2.22 -4.00
CA VAL A 215 4.55 -2.63 -5.21
C VAL A 215 4.77 -4.11 -5.41
N GLY A 216 3.70 -4.89 -5.50
CA GLY A 216 3.81 -6.35 -5.66
C GLY A 216 2.51 -7.08 -5.37
N MET A 217 2.65 -8.33 -4.93
CA MET A 217 1.52 -9.10 -4.40
C MET A 217 1.13 -8.59 -3.01
N MET A 218 -0.14 -8.77 -2.63
CA MET A 218 -0.67 -8.35 -1.34
C MET A 218 0.16 -8.89 -0.15
N GLU A 219 0.60 -10.14 -0.24
CA GLU A 219 1.43 -10.85 0.74
C GLU A 219 2.80 -10.20 0.93
N GLN A 220 3.32 -9.56 -0.11
CA GLN A 220 4.63 -8.91 -0.08
C GLN A 220 4.53 -7.48 0.44
N VAL A 221 3.47 -6.74 0.07
CA VAL A 221 3.36 -5.31 0.37
C VAL A 221 2.60 -5.03 1.66
N ALA A 222 1.68 -5.89 2.05
CA ALA A 222 0.84 -5.71 3.23
C ALA A 222 0.56 -7.05 3.94
N PRO A 223 1.62 -7.75 4.41
CA PRO A 223 1.49 -9.05 5.06
C PRO A 223 0.52 -9.04 6.25
N GLU A 224 0.34 -7.88 6.91
CA GLU A 224 -0.58 -7.68 8.02
C GLU A 224 -2.06 -7.94 7.67
N PHE A 225 -2.41 -8.05 6.39
CA PHE A 225 -3.79 -8.28 5.96
C PHE A 225 -4.07 -9.69 5.42
N VAL A 226 -3.05 -10.52 5.17
CA VAL A 226 -3.18 -11.70 4.28
C VAL A 226 -2.85 -13.04 4.95
N GLY A 227 -2.35 -13.02 6.19
CA GLY A 227 -1.96 -14.23 6.91
C GLY A 227 -3.07 -15.28 6.99
N PRO A 228 -2.76 -16.58 6.88
CA PRO A 228 -3.73 -17.62 7.20
C PRO A 228 -4.04 -17.53 8.69
N ALA A 229 -5.27 -17.18 9.04
CA ALA A 229 -5.68 -17.07 10.43
C ALA A 229 -7.04 -17.71 10.65
N ARG A 230 -7.18 -18.33 11.82
CA ARG A 230 -8.47 -18.84 12.30
C ARG A 230 -9.28 -17.75 12.99
N THR A 231 -8.63 -16.71 13.50
CA THR A 231 -9.30 -15.59 14.17
C THR A 231 -9.01 -14.30 13.41
N TRP A 232 -10.07 -13.54 13.16
CA TRP A 232 -10.00 -12.26 12.46
C TRP A 232 -10.76 -11.20 13.25
N CYS A 233 -10.09 -10.09 13.59
CA CYS A 233 -10.66 -9.00 14.38
C CYS A 233 -10.86 -7.75 13.53
N ALA A 234 -12.05 -7.16 13.61
CA ALA A 234 -12.36 -5.91 12.94
C ALA A 234 -11.44 -4.78 13.45
N VAL A 235 -10.68 -4.16 12.56
CA VAL A 235 -9.89 -2.96 12.84
C VAL A 235 -10.63 -1.67 12.44
N THR A 236 -11.64 -1.80 11.59
CA THR A 236 -12.60 -0.74 11.28
C THR A 236 -14.03 -1.30 11.37
N PRO A 237 -15.03 -0.48 11.72
CA PRO A 237 -16.35 -1.00 12.05
C PRO A 237 -17.05 -1.55 10.81
N PHE A 238 -17.65 -2.74 10.96
CA PHE A 238 -18.48 -3.37 9.94
C PHE A 238 -19.86 -2.70 9.90
N THR A 239 -20.33 -2.34 8.71
CA THR A 239 -21.71 -1.87 8.52
C THR A 239 -22.43 -2.75 7.50
N PRO A 240 -23.62 -3.29 7.80
CA PRO A 240 -24.40 -4.04 6.83
C PRO A 240 -24.74 -3.21 5.58
N ALA A 241 -24.74 -3.85 4.41
CA ALA A 241 -25.17 -3.23 3.15
C ALA A 241 -26.69 -3.26 2.97
N ARG A 242 -27.37 -4.22 3.62
CA ARG A 242 -28.82 -4.40 3.56
C ARG A 242 -29.47 -3.94 4.85
N TYR A 243 -30.78 -3.69 4.80
CA TYR A 243 -31.57 -3.27 5.95
C TYR A 243 -32.26 -4.46 6.61
N PRO A 244 -32.30 -4.52 7.96
CA PRO A 244 -33.10 -5.51 8.68
C PRO A 244 -34.59 -5.31 8.37
N LYS A 245 -35.36 -6.40 8.31
CA LYS A 245 -36.81 -6.31 8.17
C LYS A 245 -37.42 -5.86 9.51
N LYS A 246 -38.15 -4.73 9.46
CA LYS A 246 -38.83 -4.14 10.63
C LYS A 246 -39.66 -5.20 11.35
N ASN A 247 -39.52 -5.27 12.67
CA ASN A 247 -40.23 -6.19 13.58
C ASN A 247 -39.99 -7.70 13.35
N ARG A 248 -39.07 -8.08 12.46
CA ARG A 248 -38.76 -9.49 12.18
C ARG A 248 -37.33 -9.86 12.55
N ASP A 249 -36.39 -8.95 12.32
CA ASP A 249 -34.98 -9.23 12.52
C ASP A 249 -34.46 -8.55 13.80
N GLU A 250 -34.04 -9.36 14.77
CA GLU A 250 -33.22 -8.88 15.88
C GLU A 250 -31.83 -8.47 15.36
N TRP A 251 -31.31 -7.33 15.81
CA TRP A 251 -30.10 -6.72 15.25
C TRP A 251 -28.88 -7.65 15.22
N ARG A 252 -28.57 -8.33 16.33
CA ARG A 252 -27.37 -9.19 16.40
C ARG A 252 -27.50 -10.38 15.43
N ASN A 253 -28.66 -11.02 15.42
CA ASN A 253 -28.98 -12.10 14.50
C ASN A 253 -28.94 -11.65 13.03
N PHE A 254 -29.37 -10.43 12.74
CA PHE A 254 -29.26 -9.82 11.41
C PHE A 254 -27.80 -9.61 11.00
N VAL A 255 -26.98 -9.01 11.86
CA VAL A 255 -25.55 -8.76 11.61
C VAL A 255 -24.81 -10.07 11.35
N VAL A 256 -25.07 -11.12 12.14
CA VAL A 256 -24.49 -12.45 11.90
C VAL A 256 -24.87 -12.97 10.52
N LYS A 257 -26.15 -12.92 10.13
CA LYS A 257 -26.60 -13.34 8.79
C LYS A 257 -25.93 -12.55 7.67
N GLU A 258 -25.74 -11.25 7.84
CA GLU A 258 -25.05 -10.43 6.84
C GLU A 258 -23.56 -10.73 6.74
N ILE A 259 -22.88 -11.05 7.85
CA ILE A 259 -21.49 -11.54 7.81
C ILE A 259 -21.41 -12.84 7.01
N GLN A 260 -22.28 -13.81 7.30
CA GLN A 260 -22.28 -15.09 6.58
C GLN A 260 -22.55 -14.88 5.07
N ARG A 261 -23.51 -14.02 4.73
CA ARG A 261 -23.80 -13.65 3.33
C ARG A 261 -22.58 -13.01 2.65
N GLU A 262 -21.90 -12.08 3.31
CA GLU A 262 -20.74 -11.39 2.75
C GLU A 262 -19.54 -12.34 2.55
N LEU A 263 -19.37 -13.34 3.42
CA LEU A 263 -18.37 -14.40 3.28
C LEU A 263 -18.70 -15.31 2.08
N GLU A 264 -19.94 -15.80 2.00
CA GLU A 264 -20.42 -16.66 0.92
C GLU A 264 -20.29 -15.98 -0.46
N LEU A 265 -20.66 -14.70 -0.56
CA LEU A 265 -20.51 -13.93 -1.80
C LEU A 265 -19.07 -13.78 -2.28
N ARG A 266 -18.10 -13.94 -1.38
CA ARG A 266 -16.67 -13.89 -1.68
C ARG A 266 -16.04 -15.28 -1.81
N GLY A 267 -16.87 -16.34 -1.86
CA GLY A 267 -16.43 -17.72 -1.95
C GLY A 267 -15.66 -18.18 -0.69
N ARG A 268 -15.95 -17.58 0.46
CA ARG A 268 -15.28 -17.90 1.74
C ARG A 268 -16.15 -18.83 2.59
N GLU A 269 -15.50 -19.63 3.42
CA GLU A 269 -16.18 -20.42 4.43
C GLU A 269 -16.94 -19.53 5.41
N ARG A 270 -18.02 -20.07 5.97
CA ARG A 270 -18.79 -19.41 7.02
C ARG A 270 -17.95 -19.33 8.29
N ALA A 271 -18.08 -18.22 9.01
CA ALA A 271 -17.49 -18.10 10.34
C ALA A 271 -18.28 -18.99 11.31
N ASP A 272 -17.57 -19.81 12.09
CA ASP A 272 -18.17 -20.68 13.11
C ASP A 272 -18.66 -19.89 14.32
N ASP A 273 -17.99 -18.78 14.60
CA ASP A 273 -18.36 -17.87 15.69
C ASP A 273 -18.18 -16.42 15.26
N VAL A 274 -19.15 -15.58 15.66
CA VAL A 274 -19.20 -14.14 15.37
C VAL A 274 -19.45 -13.42 16.69
N GLN A 275 -18.37 -12.91 17.28
CA GLN A 275 -18.39 -12.22 18.56
C GLN A 275 -18.50 -10.72 18.34
N PHE A 276 -19.34 -10.06 19.15
CA PHE A 276 -19.44 -8.60 19.18
C PHE A 276 -18.49 -8.08 20.25
N VAL A 277 -17.44 -7.41 19.82
CA VAL A 277 -16.36 -6.94 20.70
C VAL A 277 -16.69 -5.57 21.30
N GLY A 278 -17.63 -4.85 20.70
CA GLY A 278 -17.96 -3.47 21.07
C GLY A 278 -16.86 -2.49 20.64
N GLY A 279 -17.16 -1.19 20.71
CA GLY A 279 -16.23 -0.14 20.32
C GLY A 279 -16.95 1.11 19.83
N PRO A 280 -16.24 2.25 19.75
CA PRO A 280 -16.84 3.55 19.46
C PRO A 280 -17.10 3.72 17.95
N TRP A 281 -17.92 2.88 17.34
CA TRP A 281 -18.18 2.94 15.90
C TRP A 281 -18.79 4.27 15.47
N THR A 282 -19.49 4.97 16.37
CA THR A 282 -20.06 6.31 16.15
C THR A 282 -18.98 7.37 15.95
N ALA A 283 -17.77 7.15 16.47
CA ALA A 283 -16.64 8.05 16.28
C ALA A 283 -16.03 7.94 14.87
N PHE A 284 -16.30 6.86 14.14
CA PHE A 284 -15.75 6.63 12.80
C PHE A 284 -16.52 7.42 11.74
N VAL A 285 -15.77 8.00 10.81
CA VAL A 285 -16.33 8.58 9.59
C VAL A 285 -16.83 7.43 8.71
N ARG A 286 -18.15 7.40 8.50
CA ARG A 286 -18.84 6.36 7.71
C ARG A 286 -19.50 6.91 6.45
N HIS A 287 -18.93 7.98 5.89
CA HIS A 287 -19.37 8.55 4.63
C HIS A 287 -18.19 9.05 3.81
N ARG A 288 -18.25 8.83 2.50
CA ARG A 288 -17.27 9.30 1.54
C ARG A 288 -17.42 10.80 1.31
N PRO A 289 -16.41 11.63 1.63
CA PRO A 289 -16.48 13.07 1.39
C PRO A 289 -16.78 13.40 -0.08
N SER A 290 -16.16 12.67 -1.03
CA SER A 290 -16.36 12.93 -2.45
C SER A 290 -17.77 12.61 -2.96
N ALA A 291 -18.41 11.57 -2.41
CA ALA A 291 -19.78 11.23 -2.76
C ALA A 291 -20.76 12.29 -2.26
N ARG A 292 -20.53 12.80 -1.04
CA ARG A 292 -21.31 13.92 -0.48
C ARG A 292 -21.18 15.20 -1.30
N MET A 293 -19.96 15.52 -1.76
CA MET A 293 -19.73 16.68 -2.64
C MET A 293 -20.46 16.56 -3.99
N ARG A 294 -20.61 15.34 -4.53
CA ARG A 294 -21.36 15.08 -5.76
C ARG A 294 -22.88 14.94 -5.56
N GLY A 295 -23.39 15.15 -4.34
CA GLY A 295 -24.81 14.94 -4.02
C GLY A 295 -25.24 13.46 -3.94
N ASP A 296 -24.33 12.51 -4.09
CA ASP A 296 -24.60 11.07 -4.08
C ASP A 296 -24.57 10.51 -2.65
N LYS A 297 -25.54 10.95 -1.84
CA LYS A 297 -25.66 10.53 -0.43
C LYS A 297 -26.02 9.05 -0.31
N ARG A 298 -26.73 8.48 -1.29
CA ARG A 298 -27.23 7.08 -1.24
C ARG A 298 -26.11 6.05 -1.39
N GLN A 299 -25.12 6.30 -2.26
CA GLN A 299 -23.99 5.38 -2.43
C GLN A 299 -22.79 5.74 -1.53
N GLY A 300 -22.77 6.95 -0.98
CA GLY A 300 -21.65 7.50 -0.24
C GLY A 300 -21.66 7.28 1.26
N GLN A 301 -22.77 6.86 1.88
CA GLN A 301 -22.94 6.88 3.33
C GLN A 301 -23.41 5.52 3.88
N ALA A 302 -22.83 5.10 4.99
CA ALA A 302 -23.30 3.96 5.77
C ALA A 302 -24.38 4.45 6.74
N HIS A 303 -25.64 4.09 6.48
CA HIS A 303 -26.80 4.60 7.21
C HIS A 303 -27.17 3.77 8.45
N LEU A 304 -26.79 2.49 8.47
CA LEU A 304 -27.08 1.58 9.56
C LEU A 304 -26.07 1.71 10.71
N PRO A 305 -26.43 1.25 11.93
CA PRO A 305 -25.43 1.04 12.99
C PRO A 305 -24.31 0.12 12.51
N ALA A 306 -23.15 0.25 13.14
CA ALA A 306 -21.97 -0.52 12.79
C ALA A 306 -21.45 -1.28 14.01
N GLU A 307 -20.64 -2.31 13.78
CA GLU A 307 -20.18 -3.21 14.84
C GLU A 307 -18.70 -3.53 14.70
N PHE A 308 -18.02 -3.68 15.83
CA PHE A 308 -16.71 -4.31 15.89
C PHE A 308 -16.90 -5.79 16.21
N LEU A 309 -16.41 -6.62 15.30
CA LEU A 309 -16.65 -8.06 15.33
C LEU A 309 -15.32 -8.81 15.40
N ARG A 310 -15.34 -9.97 16.06
CA ARG A 310 -14.29 -10.98 16.00
C ARG A 310 -14.89 -12.24 15.39
N LEU A 311 -14.28 -12.73 14.32
CA LEU A 311 -14.71 -13.89 13.55
C LEU A 311 -13.77 -15.05 13.83
N ARG A 312 -14.32 -16.24 14.05
CA ARG A 312 -13.57 -17.48 14.19
C ARG A 312 -13.93 -18.46 13.09
N PHE A 313 -12.93 -19.10 12.51
CA PHE A 313 -13.02 -20.11 11.47
C PHE A 313 -12.32 -21.40 11.92
N THR A 314 -12.89 -22.52 11.53
CA THR A 314 -12.34 -23.86 11.80
C THR A 314 -11.07 -24.07 10.98
N GLN A 315 -11.12 -23.76 9.68
CA GLN A 315 -9.94 -23.78 8.83
C GLN A 315 -9.30 -22.39 8.75
N PRO A 316 -7.96 -22.30 8.68
CA PRO A 316 -7.28 -21.02 8.47
C PRO A 316 -7.77 -20.36 7.19
N THR A 317 -8.37 -19.18 7.32
CA THR A 317 -8.82 -18.37 6.18
C THR A 317 -7.72 -17.37 5.82
N ARG A 318 -7.45 -17.20 4.53
CA ARG A 318 -6.52 -16.17 4.01
C ARG A 318 -7.23 -14.85 3.76
N GLY A 319 -6.61 -13.75 4.11
CA GLY A 319 -7.11 -12.41 3.81
C GLY A 319 -6.82 -11.95 2.37
N PRO A 320 -6.98 -10.65 2.07
CA PRO A 320 -7.58 -9.65 2.95
C PRO A 320 -9.07 -9.92 3.20
N LEU A 321 -9.51 -9.69 4.43
CA LEU A 321 -10.90 -9.87 4.84
C LEU A 321 -11.57 -8.51 5.06
N THR A 322 -12.35 -8.09 4.07
CA THR A 322 -13.12 -6.84 4.11
C THR A 322 -14.59 -7.12 3.81
N LEU A 323 -15.47 -6.78 4.73
CA LEU A 323 -16.88 -7.14 4.67
C LEU A 323 -17.78 -5.91 4.86
N GLY A 324 -18.95 -5.93 4.22
CA GLY A 324 -19.98 -4.94 4.43
C GLY A 324 -19.85 -3.67 3.57
N TRP A 325 -20.66 -2.69 3.92
CA TRP A 325 -20.80 -1.43 3.20
C TRP A 325 -19.54 -0.57 3.29
N LEU A 326 -19.15 0.02 2.16
CA LEU A 326 -17.90 0.78 2.01
C LEU A 326 -16.63 0.00 2.37
N SER A 327 -16.66 -1.34 2.27
CA SER A 327 -15.46 -2.18 2.45
C SER A 327 -14.34 -1.91 1.45
N HIS A 328 -14.69 -1.43 0.25
CA HIS A 328 -13.73 -0.91 -0.73
C HIS A 328 -13.04 0.39 -0.31
N PHE A 329 -13.53 1.04 0.75
CA PHE A 329 -12.92 2.24 1.35
C PHE A 329 -12.39 1.95 2.76
N GLY A 330 -12.27 0.67 3.12
CA GLY A 330 -11.62 0.25 4.35
C GLY A 330 -12.52 0.22 5.58
N LEU A 331 -13.84 0.32 5.47
CA LEU A 331 -14.75 -0.10 6.56
C LEU A 331 -14.89 -1.63 6.60
N GLY A 332 -15.24 -2.17 7.76
CA GLY A 332 -15.33 -3.61 7.98
C GLY A 332 -14.06 -4.37 7.54
N LEU A 333 -12.89 -3.78 7.73
CA LEU A 333 -11.59 -4.40 7.53
C LEU A 333 -11.26 -5.24 8.78
N PHE A 334 -10.84 -6.48 8.56
CA PHE A 334 -10.41 -7.39 9.61
C PHE A 334 -8.93 -7.70 9.48
N ALA A 335 -8.22 -7.75 10.60
CA ALA A 335 -6.84 -8.19 10.70
C ALA A 335 -6.77 -9.60 11.31
N PRO A 336 -5.81 -10.44 10.88
CA PRO A 336 -5.58 -11.73 11.50
C PRO A 336 -5.10 -11.56 12.95
N GLU A 337 -5.60 -12.41 13.84
CA GLU A 337 -5.14 -12.54 15.23
C GLU A 337 -4.42 -13.88 15.38
N GLY A 338 -3.12 -13.83 15.72
CA GLY A 338 -2.25 -15.00 15.84
C GLY A 338 -0.80 -14.69 15.49
#